data_AF-A0A7S0D520-F1
#
_entry.id   AF-A0A7S0D520-F1
#
_cell.length_a   1.000
_cell.length_b   1.000
_cell.length_c   1.000
_cell.angle_alpha   90.00
_cell.angle_beta   90.00
_cell.angle_gamma   90.00
#
_symmetry.space_group_name_H-M   'P 1'
#
loop_
_entity.id
_entity.type
_entity.pdbx_description
1 polymer ?
#
loop_
_entity_poly.entity_id
_entity_poly.type
_entity_poly.pdbx_seq_one_letter_code
_entity_poly.pdbx_strand_id
1 'polypeptide(L)'
;MTLFRVLLAVAGDKVVSALVTSLPLILGLQHNDQGSFLLFASEVVPLLMTNDVRPEHRSEIYNEYLKAGFEHTRNDTPSEVLMPALQLITSLWVVMPSLLPDGSPRANAALDALRSASKPHKEQAVGTRMEALSCLFQLLHRLTEARHRCAVIVYKSLVFALVETHVGVVEGDKGSDVIHEFLQSNLLDATRRIPSLPVHVMIEPLINQHARQGYNNNDLGFLACLASHPRLAARQALLLLHFTAKVAVHDVVFGRLAGTISIELLSRFKDQSSFLAYLEKFTRVAFSLFMKASERRYLPPNDPSSAPDPGLKVTAKSSLEDAESRSSLALEMLSRVWMVVQDIPAFTSKISILARSVVSDFKTFLPTK
;
A
#
# COMPACT_ATOMS: atom_id res chain seq x y z
N MET A 1 0.52 -35.57 -8.35
CA MET A 1 -0.14 -34.62 -9.27
C MET A 1 -0.08 -35.01 -10.75
N THR A 2 1.09 -35.28 -11.34
CA THR A 2 1.20 -35.62 -12.77
C THR A 2 0.35 -36.84 -13.18
N LEU A 3 0.36 -37.89 -12.37
CA LEU A 3 -0.47 -39.09 -12.61
C LEU A 3 -1.98 -38.77 -12.57
N PHE A 4 -2.41 -37.90 -11.66
CA PHE A 4 -3.81 -37.48 -11.55
C PHE A 4 -4.25 -36.63 -12.74
N ARG A 5 -3.37 -35.75 -13.25
CA ARG A 5 -3.61 -34.99 -14.49
C ARG A 5 -3.73 -35.91 -15.70
N VAL A 6 -2.88 -36.93 -15.80
CA VAL A 6 -2.96 -37.95 -16.86
C VAL A 6 -4.25 -38.76 -16.72
N LEU A 7 -4.64 -39.16 -15.50
CA LEU A 7 -5.89 -39.86 -15.26
C LEU A 7 -7.11 -39.02 -15.63
N LEU A 8 -7.14 -37.73 -15.27
CA LEU A 8 -8.20 -36.81 -15.67
C LEU A 8 -8.28 -36.61 -17.20
N ALA A 9 -7.13 -36.57 -17.89
CA ALA A 9 -7.08 -36.41 -19.34
C ALA A 9 -7.54 -37.65 -20.12
N VAL A 10 -7.44 -38.84 -19.52
CA VAL A 10 -7.74 -40.13 -20.15
C VAL A 10 -9.10 -40.70 -19.71
N ALA A 11 -9.57 -40.32 -18.52
CA ALA A 11 -10.86 -40.75 -17.98
C ALA A 11 -12.02 -40.05 -18.69
N GLY A 12 -12.96 -40.81 -19.25
CA GLY A 12 -14.23 -40.24 -19.73
C GLY A 12 -15.09 -39.68 -18.57
N ASP A 13 -16.09 -38.85 -18.88
CA ASP A 13 -16.91 -38.09 -17.92
C ASP A 13 -17.37 -38.87 -16.68
N LYS A 14 -17.79 -40.12 -16.86
CA LYS A 14 -18.26 -40.96 -15.75
C LYS A 14 -17.15 -41.35 -14.77
N VAL A 15 -15.94 -41.58 -15.27
CA VAL A 15 -14.77 -41.95 -14.46
C VAL A 15 -14.20 -40.72 -13.76
N VAL A 16 -14.23 -39.54 -14.40
CA VAL A 16 -13.89 -38.27 -13.76
C VAL A 16 -14.85 -37.97 -12.63
N SER A 17 -16.17 -38.07 -12.86
CA SER A 17 -17.16 -37.84 -11.80
C SER A 17 -16.94 -38.80 -10.63
N ALA A 18 -16.76 -40.10 -10.90
CA ALA A 18 -16.53 -41.10 -9.87
C ALA A 18 -15.22 -40.83 -9.10
N LEU A 19 -14.09 -40.60 -9.79
CA LEU A 19 -12.81 -40.25 -9.18
C LEU A 19 -12.93 -39.00 -8.34
N VAL A 20 -13.60 -37.95 -8.81
CA VAL A 20 -13.72 -36.68 -8.07
C VAL A 20 -14.61 -36.83 -6.83
N THR A 21 -15.68 -37.62 -6.88
CA THR A 21 -16.52 -37.87 -5.70
C THR A 21 -15.90 -38.86 -4.71
N SER A 22 -15.10 -39.82 -5.20
CA SER A 22 -14.57 -40.91 -4.36
C SER A 22 -13.12 -40.73 -3.94
N LEU A 23 -12.26 -39.99 -4.67
CA LEU A 23 -10.89 -39.70 -4.21
C LEU A 23 -10.85 -38.96 -2.87
N PRO A 24 -11.69 -37.95 -2.61
CA PRO A 24 -11.73 -37.28 -1.32
C PRO A 24 -12.01 -38.25 -0.18
N LEU A 25 -12.96 -39.17 -0.40
CA LEU A 25 -13.28 -40.25 0.52
C LEU A 25 -12.11 -41.23 0.66
N ILE A 26 -11.48 -41.63 -0.43
CA ILE A 26 -10.38 -42.61 -0.42
C ILE A 26 -9.12 -42.03 0.24
N LEU A 27 -8.75 -40.78 -0.08
CA LEU A 27 -7.60 -40.09 0.48
C LEU A 27 -7.84 -39.67 1.94
N GLY A 28 -9.04 -39.20 2.26
CA GLY A 28 -9.43 -38.87 3.63
C GLY A 28 -9.58 -40.09 4.56
N LEU A 29 -9.85 -41.28 4.00
CA LEU A 29 -9.87 -42.53 4.76
C LEU A 29 -8.48 -43.16 4.93
N GLN A 30 -7.54 -42.91 4.01
CA GLN A 30 -6.19 -43.48 4.10
C GLN A 30 -5.20 -42.62 4.88
N HIS A 31 -5.40 -41.30 4.94
CA HIS A 31 -4.55 -40.40 5.70
C HIS A 31 -5.37 -39.71 6.78
N ASN A 32 -4.98 -39.92 8.05
CA ASN A 32 -5.44 -39.15 9.21
C ASN A 32 -4.97 -37.67 9.16
N ASP A 33 -4.57 -37.17 7.98
CA ASP A 33 -3.99 -35.86 7.72
C ASP A 33 -4.97 -35.02 6.89
N GLN A 34 -5.83 -34.31 7.62
CA GLN A 34 -6.84 -33.41 7.06
C GLN A 34 -6.21 -32.27 6.23
N GLY A 35 -5.01 -31.81 6.60
CA GLY A 35 -4.32 -30.71 5.91
C GLY A 35 -3.94 -31.11 4.49
N SER A 36 -3.34 -32.29 4.32
CA SER A 36 -2.99 -32.83 2.99
C SER A 36 -4.19 -33.00 2.08
N PHE A 37 -5.33 -33.46 2.61
CA PHE A 37 -6.57 -33.57 1.83
C PHE A 37 -7.08 -32.22 1.33
N LEU A 38 -7.15 -31.22 2.21
CA LEU A 38 -7.63 -29.88 1.86
C LEU A 38 -6.71 -29.20 0.83
N LEU A 39 -5.40 -29.37 0.98
CA LEU A 39 -4.41 -28.84 0.05
C LEU A 39 -4.59 -29.49 -1.33
N PHE A 40 -4.69 -30.82 -1.38
CA PHE A 40 -4.99 -31.56 -2.61
C PHE A 40 -6.28 -31.05 -3.25
N ALA A 41 -7.35 -30.88 -2.48
CA ALA A 41 -8.62 -30.38 -2.98
C ALA A 41 -8.46 -28.96 -3.59
N SER A 42 -7.69 -28.09 -2.95
CA SER A 42 -7.44 -26.73 -3.45
C SER A 42 -6.73 -26.72 -4.82
N GLU A 43 -5.79 -27.65 -5.05
CA GLU A 43 -5.09 -27.79 -6.32
C GLU A 43 -5.96 -28.39 -7.44
N VAL A 44 -6.92 -29.25 -7.06
CA VAL A 44 -7.81 -29.93 -8.02
C VAL A 44 -8.94 -29.02 -8.49
N VAL A 45 -9.41 -28.08 -7.65
CA VAL A 45 -10.53 -27.19 -7.98
C VAL A 45 -10.38 -26.47 -9.32
N PRO A 46 -9.24 -25.83 -9.66
CA PRO A 46 -9.05 -25.22 -10.97
C PRO A 46 -9.13 -26.22 -12.14
N LEU A 47 -8.70 -27.46 -11.95
CA LEU A 47 -8.73 -28.52 -12.97
C LEU A 47 -10.17 -29.02 -13.23
N LEU A 48 -11.03 -28.96 -12.23
CA LEU A 48 -12.45 -29.32 -12.39
C LEU A 48 -13.19 -28.35 -13.29
N MET A 49 -12.71 -27.11 -13.44
CA MET A 49 -13.31 -26.12 -14.33
C MET A 49 -13.01 -26.35 -15.79
N THR A 50 -11.81 -26.88 -16.10
CA THR A 50 -11.37 -27.10 -17.48
C THR A 50 -12.00 -28.34 -18.12
N ASN A 51 -12.52 -29.25 -17.30
CA ASN A 51 -13.11 -30.50 -17.77
C ASN A 51 -14.62 -30.35 -17.97
N ASP A 52 -15.20 -31.12 -18.90
CA ASP A 52 -16.59 -31.03 -19.37
C ASP A 52 -17.61 -31.64 -18.38
N VAL A 53 -17.37 -31.48 -17.07
CA VAL A 53 -18.27 -31.99 -16.02
C VAL A 53 -19.61 -31.28 -16.14
N ARG A 54 -20.74 -31.98 -16.00
CA ARG A 54 -22.06 -31.33 -16.04
C ARG A 54 -22.19 -30.24 -14.96
N PRO A 55 -22.76 -29.07 -15.26
CA PRO A 55 -22.83 -27.93 -14.34
C PRO A 55 -23.48 -28.27 -12.98
N GLU A 56 -24.51 -29.12 -13.00
CA GLU A 56 -25.28 -29.54 -11.83
C GLU A 56 -24.40 -30.26 -10.80
N HIS A 57 -23.66 -31.29 -11.23
CA HIS A 57 -22.76 -32.05 -10.35
C HIS A 57 -21.59 -31.19 -9.84
N ARG A 58 -21.14 -30.18 -10.61
CA ARG A 58 -20.07 -29.26 -10.14
C ARG A 58 -20.51 -28.52 -8.90
N SER A 59 -21.75 -28.00 -8.88
CA SER A 59 -22.23 -27.21 -7.75
C SER A 59 -22.35 -28.04 -6.47
N GLU A 60 -22.75 -29.30 -6.55
CA GLU A 60 -22.83 -30.18 -5.38
C GLU A 60 -21.45 -30.48 -4.80
N ILE A 61 -20.50 -30.88 -5.66
CA ILE A 61 -19.11 -31.17 -5.25
C ILE A 61 -18.48 -29.94 -4.61
N TYR A 62 -18.67 -28.76 -5.19
CA TYR A 62 -18.12 -27.52 -4.64
C TYR A 62 -18.77 -27.12 -3.31
N ASN A 63 -20.06 -27.38 -3.11
CA ASN A 63 -20.70 -27.12 -1.82
C ASN A 63 -20.15 -28.04 -0.72
N GLU A 64 -19.88 -29.32 -1.03
CA GLU A 64 -19.25 -30.23 -0.07
C GLU A 64 -17.81 -29.82 0.26
N TYR A 65 -17.00 -29.45 -0.74
CA TYR A 65 -15.65 -28.92 -0.48
C TYR A 65 -15.67 -27.61 0.31
N LEU A 66 -16.63 -26.73 0.01
CA LEU A 66 -16.79 -25.48 0.73
C LEU A 66 -17.16 -25.73 2.20
N LYS A 67 -18.08 -26.69 2.45
CA LYS A 67 -18.46 -27.12 3.80
C LYS A 67 -17.25 -27.68 4.55
N ALA A 68 -16.49 -28.59 3.94
CA ALA A 68 -15.27 -29.15 4.52
C ALA A 68 -14.24 -28.06 4.85
N GLY A 69 -14.05 -27.09 3.96
CA GLY A 69 -13.19 -25.93 4.22
C GLY A 69 -13.64 -25.17 5.48
N PHE A 70 -14.91 -24.78 5.58
CA PHE A 70 -15.42 -24.02 6.72
C PHE A 70 -15.40 -24.77 8.06
N GLU A 71 -15.48 -26.11 8.03
CA GLU A 71 -15.32 -26.93 9.25
C GLU A 71 -13.95 -26.72 9.92
N HIS A 72 -12.94 -26.34 9.14
CA HIS A 72 -11.56 -26.13 9.56
C HIS A 72 -11.10 -24.66 9.62
N THR A 73 -12.01 -23.69 9.50
CA THR A 73 -11.67 -22.25 9.66
C THR A 73 -11.93 -21.71 11.08
N ARG A 74 -12.01 -22.59 12.09
CA ARG A 74 -12.26 -22.18 13.47
C ARG A 74 -10.97 -21.65 14.10
N ASN A 75 -11.09 -20.74 15.07
CA ASN A 75 -9.94 -20.08 15.70
C ASN A 75 -8.96 -21.06 16.38
N ASP A 76 -9.43 -22.25 16.80
CA ASP A 76 -8.61 -23.25 17.48
C ASP A 76 -7.98 -24.28 16.51
N THR A 77 -8.16 -24.11 15.20
CA THR A 77 -7.61 -25.04 14.21
C THR A 77 -6.09 -24.82 14.04
N PRO A 78 -5.27 -25.89 14.11
CA PRO A 78 -3.82 -25.79 13.86
C PRO A 78 -3.53 -25.17 12.49
N SER A 79 -2.46 -24.38 12.38
CA SER A 79 -2.07 -23.70 11.14
C SER A 79 -1.90 -24.66 9.94
N GLU A 80 -1.45 -25.90 10.20
CA GLU A 80 -1.26 -26.96 9.21
C GLU A 80 -2.56 -27.40 8.51
N VAL A 81 -3.71 -27.22 9.16
CA VAL A 81 -5.03 -27.54 8.61
C VAL A 81 -5.79 -26.28 8.21
N LEU A 82 -5.64 -25.20 8.99
CA LEU A 82 -6.28 -23.92 8.73
C LEU A 82 -5.88 -23.33 7.37
N MET A 83 -4.60 -23.34 7.02
CA MET A 83 -4.15 -22.72 5.76
C MET A 83 -4.65 -23.47 4.52
N PRO A 84 -4.52 -24.81 4.43
CA PRO A 84 -5.16 -25.58 3.37
C PRO A 84 -6.67 -25.35 3.25
N ALA A 85 -7.38 -25.22 4.38
CA ALA A 85 -8.81 -24.90 4.39
C ALA A 85 -9.10 -23.54 3.75
N LEU A 86 -8.36 -22.51 4.14
CA LEU A 86 -8.50 -21.15 3.60
C LEU A 86 -8.13 -21.08 2.12
N GLN A 87 -7.11 -21.83 1.69
CA GLN A 87 -6.73 -21.96 0.27
C GLN A 87 -7.81 -22.65 -0.55
N LEU A 88 -8.43 -23.71 -0.03
CA LEU A 88 -9.54 -24.39 -0.68
C LEU A 88 -10.72 -23.44 -0.86
N ILE A 89 -11.15 -22.75 0.20
CA ILE A 89 -12.24 -21.76 0.14
C ILE A 89 -11.92 -20.66 -0.87
N THR A 90 -10.69 -20.13 -0.84
CA THR A 90 -10.24 -19.08 -1.76
C THR A 90 -10.26 -19.57 -3.21
N SER A 91 -9.76 -20.77 -3.47
CA SER A 91 -9.71 -21.38 -4.80
C SER A 91 -11.11 -21.60 -5.36
N LEU A 92 -12.02 -22.12 -4.54
CA LEU A 92 -13.44 -22.28 -4.89
C LEU A 92 -14.09 -20.93 -5.21
N TRP A 93 -13.82 -19.90 -4.41
CA TRP A 93 -14.39 -18.57 -4.62
C TRP A 93 -13.87 -17.91 -5.89
N VAL A 94 -12.57 -18.03 -6.17
CA VAL A 94 -11.95 -17.55 -7.41
C VAL A 94 -12.56 -18.23 -8.63
N VAL A 95 -12.74 -19.54 -8.55
CA VAL A 95 -13.26 -20.36 -9.64
C VAL A 95 -14.75 -20.09 -9.89
N MET A 96 -15.54 -20.02 -8.83
CA MET A 96 -16.99 -19.87 -8.92
C MET A 96 -17.49 -18.82 -7.92
N PRO A 97 -17.44 -17.53 -8.28
CA PRO A 97 -17.88 -16.43 -7.41
C PRO A 97 -19.31 -16.58 -6.87
N SER A 98 -20.19 -17.25 -7.62
CA SER A 98 -21.57 -17.50 -7.22
C SER A 98 -21.73 -18.44 -6.01
N LEU A 99 -20.71 -19.22 -5.63
CA LEU A 99 -20.76 -20.06 -4.43
C LEU A 99 -20.78 -19.24 -3.13
N LEU A 100 -20.22 -18.04 -3.16
CA LEU A 100 -20.17 -17.11 -2.05
C LEU A 100 -20.74 -15.77 -2.51
N PRO A 101 -22.08 -15.68 -2.67
CA PRO A 101 -22.74 -14.49 -3.18
C PRO A 101 -22.43 -13.25 -2.33
N ASP A 102 -22.51 -12.09 -2.99
CA ASP A 102 -22.41 -10.78 -2.37
C ASP A 102 -23.28 -10.66 -1.11
N GLY A 103 -22.66 -10.32 0.01
CA GLY A 103 -23.35 -10.12 1.29
C GLY A 103 -23.77 -11.41 2.01
N SER A 104 -23.43 -12.59 1.49
CA SER A 104 -23.73 -13.84 2.18
C SER A 104 -22.93 -13.97 3.49
N PRO A 105 -23.52 -14.57 4.55
CA PRO A 105 -22.80 -14.82 5.80
C PRO A 105 -21.54 -15.66 5.61
N ARG A 106 -21.55 -16.60 4.64
CA ARG A 106 -20.40 -17.43 4.30
C ARG A 106 -19.25 -16.61 3.67
N ALA A 107 -19.55 -15.68 2.77
CA ALA A 107 -18.54 -14.79 2.20
C ALA A 107 -17.87 -13.94 3.30
N ASN A 108 -18.66 -13.41 4.23
CA ASN A 108 -18.14 -12.65 5.37
C ASN A 108 -17.28 -13.54 6.27
N ALA A 109 -17.74 -14.75 6.61
CA ALA A 109 -16.99 -15.69 7.43
C ALA A 109 -15.64 -16.08 6.80
N ALA A 110 -15.59 -16.30 5.48
CA ALA A 110 -14.33 -16.57 4.77
C ALA A 110 -13.36 -15.39 4.86
N LEU A 111 -13.86 -14.16 4.67
CA LEU A 111 -13.05 -12.95 4.79
C LEU A 111 -12.61 -12.67 6.23
N ASP A 112 -13.45 -12.97 7.22
CA ASP A 112 -13.10 -12.87 8.64
C ASP A 112 -11.98 -13.86 9.00
N ALA A 113 -12.08 -15.11 8.53
CA ALA A 113 -11.08 -16.13 8.78
C ALA A 113 -9.73 -15.78 8.11
N LEU A 114 -9.74 -15.33 6.85
CA LEU A 114 -8.54 -14.86 6.15
C LEU A 114 -7.90 -13.65 6.84
N ARG A 115 -8.72 -12.68 7.27
CA ARG A 115 -8.23 -11.51 8.03
C ARG A 115 -7.64 -11.92 9.36
N SER A 116 -8.30 -12.81 10.09
CA SER A 116 -7.81 -13.35 11.36
C SER A 116 -6.44 -14.01 11.17
N ALA A 117 -6.32 -14.87 10.16
CA ALA A 117 -5.07 -15.54 9.81
C ALA A 117 -3.96 -14.60 9.29
N SER A 118 -4.29 -13.39 8.84
CA SER A 118 -3.29 -12.41 8.40
C SER A 118 -2.71 -11.54 9.54
N LYS A 119 -3.41 -11.47 10.68
CA LYS A 119 -3.05 -10.59 11.80
C LYS A 119 -1.83 -11.11 12.56
N PRO A 120 -1.05 -10.23 13.21
CA PRO A 120 0.01 -10.66 14.11
C PRO A 120 -0.58 -11.38 15.33
N HIS A 121 -0.14 -12.61 15.59
CA HIS A 121 -0.42 -13.36 16.81
C HIS A 121 0.88 -13.99 17.32
N LYS A 122 1.03 -14.09 18.65
CA LYS A 122 2.30 -14.47 19.31
C LYS A 122 2.90 -15.80 18.82
N GLU A 123 2.04 -16.72 18.41
CA GLU A 123 2.41 -18.08 18.00
C GLU A 123 2.28 -18.33 16.50
N GLN A 124 1.82 -17.32 15.73
CA GLN A 124 1.54 -17.53 14.31
C GLN A 124 2.80 -17.31 13.47
N ALA A 125 3.12 -18.30 12.65
CA ALA A 125 4.25 -18.21 11.73
C ALA A 125 4.04 -17.11 10.67
N VAL A 126 5.13 -16.43 10.31
CA VAL A 126 5.15 -15.42 9.23
C VAL A 126 4.63 -15.99 7.92
N GLY A 127 4.97 -17.26 7.61
CA GLY A 127 4.49 -17.96 6.42
C GLY A 127 2.96 -18.04 6.34
N THR A 128 2.30 -18.44 7.43
CA THR A 128 0.83 -18.49 7.55
C THR A 128 0.19 -17.13 7.24
N ARG A 129 0.75 -16.04 7.79
CA ARG A 129 0.26 -14.68 7.54
C ARG A 129 0.42 -14.27 6.08
N MET A 130 1.60 -14.51 5.50
CA MET A 130 1.88 -14.20 4.09
C MET A 130 0.97 -14.99 3.15
N GLU A 131 0.68 -16.24 3.46
CA GLU A 131 -0.18 -17.11 2.65
C GLU A 131 -1.65 -16.69 2.75
N ALA A 132 -2.13 -16.29 3.93
CA ALA A 132 -3.46 -15.70 4.10
C ALA A 132 -3.60 -14.36 3.33
N LEU A 133 -2.57 -13.51 3.38
CA LEU A 133 -2.52 -12.27 2.60
C LEU A 133 -2.46 -12.55 1.09
N SER A 134 -1.74 -13.60 0.67
CA SER A 134 -1.70 -14.04 -0.72
C SER A 134 -3.09 -14.46 -1.21
N CYS A 135 -3.84 -15.19 -0.38
CA CYS A 135 -5.24 -15.54 -0.68
C CYS A 135 -6.11 -14.28 -0.83
N LEU A 136 -5.95 -13.28 0.04
CA LEU A 136 -6.65 -12.00 -0.07
C LEU A 136 -6.30 -11.24 -1.37
N PHE A 137 -5.04 -11.22 -1.81
CA PHE A 137 -4.66 -10.61 -3.09
C PHE A 137 -5.25 -11.36 -4.30
N GLN A 138 -5.26 -12.70 -4.27
CA GLN A 138 -5.91 -13.52 -5.30
C GLN A 138 -7.41 -13.20 -5.40
N LEU A 139 -8.09 -13.10 -4.25
CA LEU A 139 -9.49 -12.68 -4.19
C LEU A 139 -9.66 -11.25 -4.71
N LEU A 140 -8.79 -10.30 -4.33
CA LEU A 140 -8.89 -8.92 -4.80
C LEU A 140 -8.89 -8.86 -6.33
N HIS A 141 -7.95 -9.56 -6.97
CA HIS A 141 -7.84 -9.58 -8.42
C HIS A 141 -9.10 -10.13 -9.06
N ARG A 142 -9.52 -11.33 -8.66
CA ARG A 142 -10.64 -12.05 -9.27
C ARG A 142 -12.00 -11.43 -8.99
N LEU A 143 -12.23 -10.97 -7.76
CA LEU A 143 -13.47 -10.30 -7.38
C LEU A 143 -13.58 -8.92 -8.05
N THR A 144 -12.47 -8.24 -8.32
CA THR A 144 -12.53 -6.97 -9.08
C THR A 144 -12.88 -7.20 -10.55
N GLU A 145 -12.30 -8.23 -11.18
CA GLU A 145 -12.67 -8.65 -12.55
C GLU A 145 -14.18 -8.99 -12.63
N ALA A 146 -14.68 -9.74 -11.65
CA ALA A 146 -16.08 -10.11 -11.54
C ALA A 146 -17.01 -8.97 -11.07
N ARG A 147 -16.48 -7.78 -10.75
CA ARG A 147 -17.21 -6.64 -10.16
C ARG A 147 -18.00 -6.99 -8.89
N HIS A 148 -17.50 -7.94 -8.12
CA HIS A 148 -18.10 -8.42 -6.89
C HIS A 148 -17.91 -7.39 -5.76
N ARG A 149 -18.93 -7.13 -4.94
CA ARG A 149 -18.89 -6.08 -3.91
C ARG A 149 -17.85 -6.37 -2.82
N CYS A 150 -17.58 -7.64 -2.54
CA CYS A 150 -16.52 -8.05 -1.62
C CYS A 150 -15.12 -7.59 -2.04
N ALA A 151 -14.86 -7.27 -3.31
CA ALA A 151 -13.56 -6.72 -3.75
C ALA A 151 -13.17 -5.46 -2.96
N VAL A 152 -14.15 -4.59 -2.67
CA VAL A 152 -13.91 -3.35 -1.89
C VAL A 152 -13.57 -3.67 -0.43
N ILE A 153 -14.19 -4.72 0.15
CA ILE A 153 -13.93 -5.16 1.52
C ILE A 153 -12.51 -5.76 1.61
N VAL A 154 -12.16 -6.63 0.68
CA VAL A 154 -10.83 -7.25 0.57
C VAL A 154 -9.76 -6.16 0.42
N TYR A 155 -9.97 -5.22 -0.50
CA TYR A 155 -9.05 -4.10 -0.71
C TYR A 155 -8.84 -3.29 0.56
N LYS A 156 -9.92 -2.85 1.22
CA LYS A 156 -9.83 -2.13 2.50
C LYS A 156 -9.05 -2.92 3.55
N SER A 157 -9.29 -4.23 3.62
CA SER A 157 -8.61 -5.12 4.56
C SER A 157 -7.10 -5.18 4.33
N LEU A 158 -6.67 -5.25 3.07
CA LEU A 158 -5.25 -5.21 2.69
C LEU A 158 -4.60 -3.86 3.01
N VAL A 159 -5.32 -2.76 2.83
CA VAL A 159 -4.85 -1.41 3.19
C VAL A 159 -4.67 -1.30 4.71
N PHE A 160 -5.64 -1.78 5.49
CA PHE A 160 -5.50 -1.81 6.95
C PHE A 160 -4.35 -2.70 7.39
N ALA A 161 -4.19 -3.88 6.79
CA ALA A 161 -3.08 -4.78 7.08
C ALA A 161 -1.72 -4.11 6.80
N LEU A 162 -1.58 -3.36 5.71
CA LEU A 162 -0.35 -2.61 5.40
C LEU A 162 -0.02 -1.61 6.51
N VAL A 163 -1.02 -0.83 6.93
CA VAL A 163 -0.85 0.21 7.95
C VAL A 163 -0.57 -0.36 9.33
N GLU A 164 -1.26 -1.45 9.70
CA GLU A 164 -1.04 -2.13 10.98
C GLU A 164 0.33 -2.81 11.06
N THR A 165 0.85 -3.33 9.94
CA THR A 165 2.14 -4.07 9.91
C THR A 165 3.36 -3.15 9.99
N HIS A 166 3.30 -1.92 9.47
CA HIS A 166 4.42 -0.98 9.61
C HIS A 166 4.63 -0.51 11.04
N VAL A 167 3.59 -0.65 11.87
CA VAL A 167 3.70 -0.39 13.28
C VAL A 167 4.31 -1.65 13.91
N GLY A 168 5.56 -1.55 14.37
CA GLY A 168 6.13 -2.50 15.32
C GLY A 168 5.42 -2.48 16.67
N VAL A 169 4.07 -2.47 16.69
CA VAL A 169 3.21 -2.48 17.90
C VAL A 169 3.57 -3.66 18.79
N VAL A 170 4.02 -4.75 18.17
CA VAL A 170 4.43 -5.94 18.90
C VAL A 170 5.95 -5.94 18.94
N GLU A 171 6.51 -5.37 20.02
CA GLU A 171 7.91 -5.60 20.38
C GLU A 171 8.19 -7.11 20.32
N GLY A 172 9.01 -7.53 19.34
CA GLY A 172 9.34 -8.93 19.12
C GLY A 172 8.75 -9.59 17.86
N ASP A 173 7.92 -8.90 17.04
CA ASP A 173 7.49 -9.44 15.74
C ASP A 173 8.64 -9.38 14.71
N LYS A 174 9.46 -10.43 14.68
CA LYS A 174 10.60 -10.57 13.76
C LYS A 174 10.20 -10.64 12.27
N GLY A 175 8.91 -10.71 11.95
CA GLY A 175 8.41 -10.81 10.58
C GLY A 175 7.75 -9.55 10.02
N SER A 176 7.62 -8.49 10.82
CA SER A 176 6.81 -7.32 10.42
C SER A 176 7.33 -6.65 9.16
N ASP A 177 8.64 -6.46 9.04
CA ASP A 177 9.24 -5.81 7.86
C ASP A 177 9.01 -6.61 6.58
N VAL A 178 9.15 -7.94 6.64
CA VAL A 178 8.94 -8.85 5.50
C VAL A 178 7.48 -8.81 5.04
N ILE A 179 6.53 -8.81 5.98
CA ILE A 179 5.11 -8.75 5.66
C ILE A 179 4.73 -7.36 5.13
N HIS A 180 5.30 -6.29 5.68
CA HIS A 180 5.09 -4.93 5.20
C HIS A 180 5.58 -4.78 3.75
N GLU A 181 6.81 -5.22 3.46
CA GLU A 181 7.37 -5.20 2.11
C GLU A 181 6.53 -6.04 1.14
N PHE A 182 6.08 -7.23 1.58
CA PHE A 182 5.18 -8.08 0.80
C PHE A 182 3.86 -7.36 0.46
N LEU A 183 3.21 -6.75 1.46
CA LEU A 183 1.95 -6.02 1.29
C LEU A 183 2.12 -4.83 0.36
N GLN A 184 3.17 -4.04 0.55
CA GLN A 184 3.48 -2.87 -0.25
C GLN A 184 3.76 -3.22 -1.71
N SER A 185 4.58 -4.24 -1.95
CA SER A 185 4.91 -4.73 -3.29
C SER A 185 3.65 -5.22 -4.04
N ASN A 186 2.81 -6.02 -3.38
CA ASN A 186 1.58 -6.54 -4.00
C ASN A 186 0.50 -5.46 -4.17
N LEU A 187 0.37 -4.49 -3.24
CA LEU A 187 -0.55 -3.35 -3.42
C LEU A 187 -0.09 -2.41 -4.54
N LEU A 188 1.22 -2.22 -4.70
CA LEU A 188 1.80 -1.47 -5.81
C LEU A 188 1.47 -2.15 -7.15
N ASP A 189 1.68 -3.47 -7.26
CA ASP A 189 1.33 -4.24 -8.45
C ASP A 189 -0.18 -4.21 -8.73
N ALA A 190 -1.01 -4.42 -7.71
CA ALA A 190 -2.47 -4.34 -7.83
C ALA A 190 -2.93 -2.95 -8.33
N THR A 191 -2.35 -1.88 -7.80
CA THR A 191 -2.65 -0.49 -8.22
C THR A 191 -2.30 -0.24 -9.68
N ARG A 192 -1.24 -0.87 -10.20
CA ARG A 192 -0.85 -0.78 -11.61
C ARG A 192 -1.77 -1.61 -12.51
N ARG A 193 -2.14 -2.81 -12.08
CA ARG A 193 -2.94 -3.77 -12.88
C ARG A 193 -4.43 -3.48 -12.90
N ILE A 194 -4.96 -2.84 -11.87
CA ILE A 194 -6.40 -2.64 -11.68
C ILE A 194 -6.69 -1.13 -11.65
N PRO A 195 -6.89 -0.47 -12.81
CA PRO A 195 -7.13 0.97 -12.90
C PRO A 195 -8.39 1.44 -12.16
N SER A 196 -9.33 0.52 -11.91
CA SER A 196 -10.55 0.76 -11.16
C SER A 196 -10.33 0.77 -9.64
N LEU A 197 -9.12 0.56 -9.11
CA LEU A 197 -8.92 0.59 -7.66
C LEU A 197 -9.15 1.99 -7.06
N PRO A 198 -9.87 2.08 -5.93
CA PRO A 198 -10.15 3.35 -5.27
C PRO A 198 -8.93 3.81 -4.44
N VAL A 199 -7.89 4.33 -5.09
CA VAL A 199 -6.63 4.75 -4.44
C VAL A 199 -6.81 5.77 -3.32
N HIS A 200 -7.88 6.57 -3.34
CA HIS A 200 -8.18 7.56 -2.31
C HIS A 200 -8.30 6.95 -0.90
N VAL A 201 -8.64 5.66 -0.78
CA VAL A 201 -8.79 4.96 0.49
C VAL A 201 -7.43 4.75 1.18
N MET A 202 -6.33 4.72 0.42
CA MET A 202 -4.99 4.46 0.96
C MET A 202 -4.24 5.73 1.36
N ILE A 203 -4.52 6.86 0.71
CA ILE A 203 -3.69 8.07 0.82
C ILE A 203 -3.56 8.57 2.26
N GLU A 204 -4.69 8.77 2.94
CA GLU A 204 -4.67 9.32 4.30
C GLU A 204 -4.05 8.35 5.32
N PRO A 205 -4.40 7.04 5.34
CA PRO A 205 -3.72 6.09 6.21
C PRO A 205 -2.20 6.03 6.00
N LEU A 206 -1.73 6.01 4.75
CA LEU A 206 -0.30 5.95 4.44
C LEU A 206 0.43 7.23 4.86
N ILE A 207 -0.12 8.41 4.57
CA ILE A 207 0.48 9.67 5.00
C ILE A 207 0.57 9.73 6.53
N ASN A 208 -0.48 9.32 7.24
CA ASN A 208 -0.49 9.30 8.70
C ASN A 208 0.54 8.31 9.28
N GLN A 209 0.69 7.16 8.66
CA GLN A 209 1.72 6.17 9.00
C GLN A 209 3.12 6.75 8.80
N HIS A 210 3.42 7.26 7.60
CA HIS A 210 4.73 7.82 7.28
C HIS A 210 5.10 9.06 8.10
N ALA A 211 4.11 9.89 8.45
CA ALA A 211 4.33 11.04 9.31
C ALA A 211 4.71 10.65 10.76
N ARG A 212 4.29 9.48 11.23
CA ARG A 212 4.58 8.98 12.58
C ARG A 212 5.85 8.16 12.66
N GLN A 213 6.12 7.36 11.62
CA GLN A 213 7.15 6.31 11.65
C GLN A 213 8.31 6.57 10.70
N GLY A 214 8.23 7.63 9.90
CA GLY A 214 9.17 7.88 8.83
C GLY A 214 8.80 7.13 7.55
N TYR A 215 9.68 7.25 6.57
CA TYR A 215 9.48 6.74 5.22
C TYR A 215 10.84 6.33 4.65
N ASN A 216 10.82 5.42 3.70
CA ASN A 216 11.98 4.97 2.94
C ASN A 216 11.76 5.15 1.41
N ASN A 217 12.73 4.69 0.60
CA ASN A 217 12.65 4.80 -0.86
C ASN A 217 11.48 4.01 -1.46
N ASN A 218 11.16 2.85 -0.90
CA ASN A 218 10.03 2.03 -1.38
C ASN A 218 8.70 2.72 -1.10
N ASP A 219 8.58 3.37 0.08
CA ASP A 219 7.40 4.16 0.45
C ASP A 219 7.16 5.30 -0.52
N LEU A 220 8.20 6.09 -0.80
CA LEU A 220 8.12 7.18 -1.76
C LEU A 220 7.87 6.67 -3.18
N GLY A 221 8.45 5.53 -3.56
CA GLY A 221 8.13 4.86 -4.82
C GLY A 221 6.66 4.45 -4.92
N PHE A 222 6.07 3.99 -3.82
CA PHE A 222 4.64 3.67 -3.76
C PHE A 222 3.78 4.95 -3.85
N LEU A 223 4.11 5.99 -3.10
CA LEU A 223 3.42 7.29 -3.18
C LEU A 223 3.52 7.92 -4.57
N ALA A 224 4.64 7.76 -5.28
CA ALA A 224 4.79 8.19 -6.66
C ALA A 224 3.80 7.46 -7.59
N CYS A 225 3.65 6.14 -7.42
CA CYS A 225 2.66 5.37 -8.17
C CYS A 225 1.23 5.84 -7.90
N LEU A 226 0.91 6.21 -6.65
CA LEU A 226 -0.40 6.74 -6.29
C LEU A 226 -0.64 8.13 -6.87
N ALA A 227 0.38 8.99 -6.91
CA ALA A 227 0.32 10.34 -7.48
C ALA A 227 -0.06 10.33 -8.97
N SER A 228 0.46 9.38 -9.74
CA SER A 228 0.15 9.23 -11.16
C SER A 228 -1.14 8.43 -11.44
N HIS A 229 -1.78 7.85 -10.41
CA HIS A 229 -2.93 6.96 -10.63
C HIS A 229 -4.17 7.73 -11.14
N PRO A 230 -4.87 7.27 -12.21
CA PRO A 230 -5.96 8.02 -12.85
C PRO A 230 -7.14 8.34 -11.91
N ARG A 231 -7.42 7.46 -10.93
CA ARG A 231 -8.50 7.65 -9.96
C ARG A 231 -8.15 8.49 -8.72
N LEU A 232 -6.95 9.08 -8.66
CA LEU A 232 -6.61 9.99 -7.58
C LEU A 232 -7.48 11.26 -7.69
N ALA A 233 -8.24 11.56 -6.64
CA ALA A 233 -9.09 12.74 -6.59
C ALA A 233 -8.34 13.95 -5.99
N ALA A 234 -8.74 15.16 -6.40
CA ALA A 234 -8.05 16.41 -6.06
C ALA A 234 -7.86 16.61 -4.54
N ARG A 235 -8.85 16.25 -3.72
CA ARG A 235 -8.75 16.36 -2.25
C ARG A 235 -7.60 15.53 -1.69
N GLN A 236 -7.47 14.28 -2.13
CA GLN A 236 -6.44 13.36 -1.67
C GLN A 236 -5.08 13.68 -2.30
N ALA A 237 -5.07 14.11 -3.57
CA ALA A 237 -3.87 14.65 -4.21
C ALA A 237 -3.30 15.85 -3.44
N LEU A 238 -4.15 16.72 -2.90
CA LEU A 238 -3.71 17.86 -2.08
C LEU A 238 -3.08 17.42 -0.75
N LEU A 239 -3.63 16.38 -0.11
CA LEU A 239 -3.02 15.79 1.10
C LEU A 239 -1.64 15.21 0.78
N LEU A 240 -1.54 14.46 -0.32
CA LEU A 240 -0.29 13.88 -0.76
C LEU A 240 0.74 14.96 -1.09
N LEU A 241 0.33 16.01 -1.82
CA LEU A 241 1.18 17.16 -2.15
C LEU A 241 1.67 17.86 -0.87
N HIS A 242 0.79 18.09 0.11
CA HIS A 242 1.19 18.73 1.36
C HIS A 242 2.28 17.93 2.08
N PHE A 243 2.11 16.61 2.14
CA PHE A 243 3.10 15.71 2.73
C PHE A 243 4.42 15.71 1.93
N THR A 244 4.36 15.44 0.63
CA THR A 244 5.57 15.31 -0.20
C THR A 244 6.31 16.62 -0.37
N ALA A 245 5.63 17.76 -0.43
CA ALA A 245 6.27 19.07 -0.52
C ALA A 245 6.97 19.45 0.80
N LYS A 246 6.43 19.03 1.95
CA LYS A 246 7.11 19.18 3.24
C LYS A 246 8.37 18.32 3.28
N VAL A 247 8.30 17.05 2.88
CA VAL A 247 9.47 16.17 2.77
C VAL A 247 10.50 16.77 1.80
N ALA A 248 10.05 17.31 0.67
CA ALA A 248 10.89 17.89 -0.37
C ALA A 248 11.84 18.99 0.11
N VAL A 249 11.43 19.81 1.10
CA VAL A 249 12.21 20.96 1.59
C VAL A 249 12.89 20.72 2.94
N HIS A 250 12.48 19.71 3.70
CA HIS A 250 13.02 19.44 5.03
C HIS A 250 13.97 18.25 5.09
N ASP A 251 13.76 17.25 4.22
CA ASP A 251 14.50 16.01 4.23
C ASP A 251 15.60 16.01 3.17
N VAL A 252 16.87 16.02 3.60
CA VAL A 252 18.01 16.09 2.68
C VAL A 252 18.19 14.80 1.88
N VAL A 253 17.81 13.66 2.45
CA VAL A 253 17.99 12.33 1.84
C VAL A 253 16.89 12.09 0.80
N PHE A 254 15.65 12.35 1.18
CA PHE A 254 14.48 11.99 0.39
C PHE A 254 13.86 13.17 -0.37
N GLY A 255 14.37 14.39 -0.17
CA GLY A 255 13.74 15.62 -0.64
C GLY A 255 13.59 15.68 -2.16
N ARG A 256 14.58 15.23 -2.92
CA ARG A 256 14.51 15.22 -4.39
C ARG A 256 13.44 14.28 -4.93
N LEU A 257 13.32 13.08 -4.36
CA LEU A 257 12.30 12.10 -4.77
C LEU A 257 10.90 12.61 -4.44
N ALA A 258 10.69 13.12 -3.22
CA ALA A 258 9.43 13.73 -2.81
C ALA A 258 9.08 14.99 -3.63
N GLY A 259 10.10 15.76 -4.03
CA GLY A 259 9.96 16.88 -4.96
C GLY A 259 9.40 16.45 -6.30
N THR A 260 9.91 15.37 -6.90
CA THR A 260 9.38 14.82 -8.15
C THR A 260 7.89 14.42 -8.04
N ILE A 261 7.50 13.77 -6.94
CA ILE A 261 6.09 13.41 -6.68
C ILE A 261 5.22 14.67 -6.57
N SER A 262 5.73 15.71 -5.89
CA SER A 262 5.03 16.98 -5.72
C SER A 262 4.80 17.68 -7.06
N ILE A 263 5.79 17.68 -7.95
CA ILE A 263 5.69 18.28 -9.29
C ILE A 263 4.70 17.52 -10.19
N GLU A 264 4.67 16.19 -10.10
CA GLU A 264 3.67 15.38 -10.80
C GLU A 264 2.24 15.76 -10.37
N LEU A 265 1.99 15.85 -9.05
CA LEU A 265 0.68 16.26 -8.51
C LEU A 265 0.31 17.68 -8.94
N LEU A 266 1.25 18.62 -8.89
CA LEU A 266 1.02 19.99 -9.32
C LEU A 266 0.67 20.06 -10.80
N SER A 267 1.45 19.40 -11.65
CA SER A 267 1.22 19.43 -13.11
C SER A 267 -0.17 18.92 -13.46
N ARG A 268 -0.67 17.94 -12.71
CA ARG A 268 -1.94 17.27 -12.94
C ARG A 268 -3.16 18.01 -12.37
N PHE A 269 -2.98 18.81 -11.31
CA PHE A 269 -4.07 19.50 -10.62
C PHE A 269 -3.89 21.04 -10.57
N LYS A 270 -3.00 21.62 -11.37
CA LYS A 270 -2.66 23.06 -11.34
C LYS A 270 -3.84 24.01 -11.55
N ASP A 271 -4.87 23.57 -12.29
CA ASP A 271 -6.05 24.39 -12.57
C ASP A 271 -7.04 24.44 -11.38
N GLN A 272 -6.82 23.63 -10.35
CA GLN A 272 -7.66 23.61 -9.16
C GLN A 272 -7.32 24.76 -8.22
N SER A 273 -8.31 25.57 -7.85
CA SER A 273 -8.12 26.74 -6.98
C SER A 273 -7.50 26.39 -5.61
N SER A 274 -7.82 25.21 -5.08
CA SER A 274 -7.25 24.70 -3.82
C SER A 274 -5.74 24.43 -3.91
N PHE A 275 -5.26 23.98 -5.07
CA PHE A 275 -3.83 23.77 -5.32
C PHE A 275 -3.08 25.08 -5.44
N LEU A 276 -3.64 26.06 -6.16
CA LEU A 276 -3.05 27.40 -6.27
C LEU A 276 -2.97 28.11 -4.90
N ALA A 277 -4.02 27.99 -4.09
CA ALA A 277 -4.04 28.55 -2.74
C ALA A 277 -3.02 27.87 -1.81
N TYR A 278 -2.84 26.56 -1.95
CA TYR A 278 -1.79 25.82 -1.24
C TYR A 278 -0.40 26.27 -1.69
N LEU A 279 -0.17 26.34 -3.00
CA LEU A 279 1.10 26.76 -3.58
C LEU A 279 1.54 28.14 -3.09
N GLU A 280 0.62 29.11 -3.02
CA GLU A 280 0.92 30.46 -2.51
C GLU A 280 1.49 30.41 -1.08
N LYS A 281 0.90 29.57 -0.22
CA LYS A 281 1.38 29.35 1.16
C LYS A 281 2.73 28.62 1.16
N PHE A 282 2.84 27.56 0.37
CA PHE A 282 4.06 26.75 0.27
C PHE A 282 5.25 27.60 -0.20
N THR A 283 5.08 28.42 -1.24
CA THR A 283 6.16 29.28 -1.74
C THR A 283 6.64 30.26 -0.69
N ARG A 284 5.74 30.82 0.13
CA ARG A 284 6.13 31.72 1.23
C ARG A 284 6.99 31.00 2.26
N VAL A 285 6.62 29.77 2.62
CA VAL A 285 7.40 28.94 3.56
C VAL A 285 8.76 28.59 2.97
N ALA A 286 8.80 28.12 1.72
CA ALA A 286 10.05 27.76 1.05
C ALA A 286 11.00 28.95 0.90
N PHE A 287 10.50 30.14 0.53
CA PHE A 287 11.29 31.37 0.51
C PHE A 287 11.84 31.70 1.90
N SER A 288 11.02 31.64 2.95
CA SER A 288 11.49 31.90 4.31
C SER A 288 12.59 30.94 4.75
N LEU A 289 12.49 29.66 4.40
CA LEU A 289 13.55 28.67 4.67
C LEU A 289 14.86 29.03 3.96
N PHE A 290 14.79 29.42 2.68
CA PHE A 290 15.94 29.86 1.90
C PHE A 290 16.60 31.13 2.48
N MET A 291 15.80 32.13 2.89
CA MET A 291 16.32 33.37 3.48
C MET A 291 17.01 33.13 4.81
N LYS A 292 16.38 32.37 5.72
CA LYS A 292 16.98 32.05 7.04
C LYS A 292 18.30 31.31 6.91
N ALA A 293 18.41 30.39 5.95
CA ALA A 293 19.66 29.71 5.69
C ALA A 293 20.73 30.66 5.11
N SER A 294 20.32 31.65 4.32
CA SER A 294 21.21 32.68 3.78
C SER A 294 21.71 33.64 4.87
N GLU A 295 20.84 34.10 5.78
CA GLU A 295 21.21 34.96 6.92
C GLU A 295 22.32 34.34 7.79
N ARG A 296 22.22 33.04 8.07
CA ARG A 296 23.24 32.30 8.84
C ARG A 296 24.63 32.32 8.19
N ARG A 297 24.74 32.54 6.88
CA ARG A 297 26.03 32.66 6.18
C ARG A 297 26.69 34.02 6.39
N TYR A 298 25.91 35.05 6.67
CA TYR A 298 26.39 36.44 6.78
C TYR A 298 26.59 36.91 8.21
N LEU A 299 26.05 36.20 9.21
CA LEU A 299 26.30 36.49 10.62
C LEU A 299 27.74 36.04 11.01
N PRO A 300 28.57 36.94 11.58
CA PRO A 300 29.90 36.56 12.03
C PRO A 300 29.80 35.54 13.18
N PRO A 301 30.71 34.55 13.26
CA PRO A 301 30.66 33.45 14.23
C PRO A 301 30.86 33.84 15.71
N ASN A 302 30.89 35.14 16.02
CA ASN A 302 31.37 35.70 17.29
C ASN A 302 30.28 36.33 18.17
N ASP A 303 28.99 36.01 17.98
CA ASP A 303 27.96 36.41 18.94
C ASP A 303 27.89 35.39 20.09
N PRO A 304 28.41 35.71 21.30
CA PRO A 304 28.41 34.77 22.44
C PRO A 304 27.00 34.44 22.96
N SER A 305 25.95 35.13 22.47
CA SER A 305 24.55 34.85 22.82
C SER A 305 23.96 33.62 22.12
N SER A 306 24.62 33.07 21.09
CA SER A 306 24.18 31.87 20.37
C SER A 306 24.95 30.59 20.77
N ALA A 307 25.61 30.58 21.94
CA ALA A 307 26.32 29.42 22.43
C ALA A 307 25.36 28.21 22.51
N PRO A 308 25.65 27.09 21.82
CA PRO A 308 24.81 25.91 21.88
C PRO A 308 24.81 25.36 23.31
N ASP A 309 23.62 24.98 23.77
CA ASP A 309 23.37 24.36 25.06
C ASP A 309 24.40 23.23 25.29
N PRO A 310 25.23 23.26 26.36
CA PRO A 310 26.38 22.38 26.53
C PRO A 310 26.06 20.87 26.62
N GLY A 311 24.79 20.48 26.57
CA GLY A 311 24.32 19.10 26.57
C GLY A 311 24.25 18.39 25.21
N LEU A 312 24.31 19.09 24.06
CA LEU A 312 24.28 18.47 22.73
C LEU A 312 25.61 18.68 21.97
N LYS A 313 26.47 17.66 21.94
CA LYS A 313 27.63 17.59 21.04
C LYS A 313 27.21 17.31 19.59
N VAL A 314 26.26 18.08 19.04
CA VAL A 314 26.09 18.18 17.59
C VAL A 314 27.07 19.25 17.14
N THR A 315 28.07 18.88 16.34
CA THR A 315 29.08 19.82 15.88
C THR A 315 28.38 20.93 15.08
N ALA A 316 28.56 22.20 15.46
CA ALA A 316 27.89 23.33 14.80
C ALA A 316 28.05 23.34 13.26
N LYS A 317 29.12 22.71 12.76
CA LYS A 317 29.39 22.48 11.35
C LYS A 317 28.32 21.61 10.65
N SER A 318 27.85 20.52 11.26
CA SER A 318 26.82 19.66 10.64
C SER A 318 25.46 20.38 10.55
N SER A 319 25.12 21.17 11.56
CA SER A 319 23.89 21.99 11.56
C SER A 319 23.87 23.05 10.45
N LEU A 320 25.03 23.62 10.11
CA LEU A 320 25.16 24.55 9.00
C LEU A 320 25.02 23.83 7.65
N GLU A 321 25.75 22.73 7.45
CA GLU A 321 25.69 21.92 6.21
C GLU A 321 24.26 21.41 5.93
N ASP A 322 23.52 21.01 6.96
CA ASP A 322 22.11 20.62 6.85
C ASP A 322 21.21 21.80 6.46
N ALA A 323 21.44 22.99 7.03
CA ALA A 323 20.67 24.19 6.70
C ALA A 323 20.92 24.63 5.24
N GLU A 324 22.16 24.53 4.77
CA GLU A 324 22.52 24.81 3.38
C GLU A 324 21.88 23.81 2.41
N SER A 325 21.91 22.53 2.77
CA SER A 325 21.29 21.47 1.97
C SER A 325 19.77 21.66 1.84
N ARG A 326 19.09 22.01 2.94
CA ARG A 326 17.65 22.35 2.93
C ARG A 326 17.35 23.61 2.12
N SER A 327 18.21 24.62 2.19
CA SER A 327 18.10 25.84 1.37
C SER A 327 18.18 25.54 -0.12
N SER A 328 19.15 24.70 -0.51
CA SER A 328 19.31 24.22 -1.88
C SER A 328 18.07 23.48 -2.37
N LEU A 329 17.51 22.58 -1.55
CA LEU A 329 16.27 21.87 -1.86
C LEU A 329 15.06 22.80 -1.98
N ALA A 330 14.93 23.79 -1.09
CA ALA A 330 13.85 24.78 -1.15
C ALA A 330 13.93 25.59 -2.45
N LEU A 331 15.13 26.02 -2.85
CA LEU A 331 15.34 26.74 -4.11
C LEU A 331 15.05 25.86 -5.34
N GLU A 332 15.51 24.61 -5.33
CA GLU A 332 15.22 23.63 -6.37
C GLU A 332 13.71 23.43 -6.52
N MET A 333 13.00 23.25 -5.40
CA MET A 333 11.56 23.06 -5.39
C MET A 333 10.81 24.31 -5.87
N LEU A 334 11.22 25.51 -5.44
CA LEU A 334 10.66 26.78 -5.94
C LEU A 334 10.83 26.92 -7.46
N SER A 335 12.01 26.59 -7.98
CA SER A 335 12.29 26.62 -9.42
C SER A 335 11.38 25.66 -10.19
N ARG A 336 11.25 24.41 -9.73
CA ARG A 336 10.38 23.43 -10.37
C ARG A 336 8.90 23.82 -10.30
N VAL A 337 8.44 24.34 -9.16
CA VAL A 337 7.08 24.87 -9.02
C VAL A 337 6.84 25.98 -10.04
N TRP A 338 7.77 26.93 -10.18
CA TRP A 338 7.69 28.01 -11.17
C TRP A 338 7.53 27.48 -12.59
N MET A 339 8.31 26.46 -12.98
CA MET A 339 8.20 25.86 -14.31
C MET A 339 6.81 25.29 -14.63
N VAL A 340 6.09 24.77 -13.63
CA VAL A 340 4.76 24.16 -13.80
C VAL A 340 3.65 25.21 -13.94
N VAL A 341 3.80 26.35 -13.28
CA VAL A 341 2.73 27.35 -13.08
C VAL A 341 2.99 28.69 -13.77
N GLN A 342 4.11 28.84 -14.47
CA GLN A 342 4.46 30.06 -15.20
C GLN A 342 3.43 30.45 -16.26
N ASP A 343 2.61 29.50 -16.74
CA ASP A 343 1.54 29.72 -17.69
C ASP A 343 0.22 30.21 -17.05
N ILE A 344 0.18 30.38 -15.72
CA ILE A 344 -1.00 30.83 -14.96
C ILE A 344 -0.82 32.29 -14.53
N PRO A 345 -1.35 33.30 -15.27
CA PRO A 345 -1.04 34.71 -15.05
C PRO A 345 -1.40 35.23 -13.65
N ALA A 346 -2.52 34.75 -13.10
CA ALA A 346 -2.97 35.12 -11.77
C ALA A 346 -1.98 34.67 -10.68
N PHE A 347 -1.34 33.51 -10.87
CA PHE A 347 -0.38 32.98 -9.92
C PHE A 347 1.00 33.64 -10.08
N THR A 348 1.47 33.84 -11.31
CA THR A 348 2.77 34.48 -11.59
C THR A 348 2.84 35.91 -11.06
N SER A 349 1.75 36.68 -11.17
CA SER A 349 1.67 38.03 -10.58
C SER A 349 1.84 37.98 -9.06
N LYS A 350 1.16 37.06 -8.37
CA LYS A 350 1.25 36.92 -6.91
C LYS A 350 2.64 36.50 -6.45
N ILE A 351 3.25 35.52 -7.13
CA ILE A 351 4.61 35.07 -6.81
C ILE A 351 5.65 36.15 -7.06
N SER A 352 5.50 36.95 -8.12
CA SER A 352 6.39 38.07 -8.40
C SER A 352 6.34 39.13 -7.29
N ILE A 353 5.16 39.44 -6.77
CA ILE A 353 4.97 40.35 -5.63
C ILE A 353 5.59 39.75 -4.37
N LEU A 354 5.34 38.47 -4.10
CA LEU A 354 5.89 37.77 -2.94
C LEU A 354 7.43 37.75 -2.98
N ALA A 355 8.03 37.41 -4.12
CA ALA A 355 9.48 37.40 -4.29
C ALA A 355 10.09 38.80 -4.07
N ARG A 356 9.46 39.86 -4.60
CA ARG A 356 9.90 41.24 -4.36
C ARG A 356 9.81 41.63 -2.88
N SER A 357 8.73 41.25 -2.19
CA SER A 357 8.54 41.50 -0.76
C SER A 357 9.64 40.82 0.05
N VAL A 358 9.87 39.53 -0.19
CA VAL A 358 10.89 38.75 0.53
C VAL A 358 12.30 39.31 0.29
N VAL A 359 12.61 39.71 -0.95
CA VAL A 359 13.91 40.33 -1.28
C VAL A 359 14.05 41.71 -0.62
N SER A 360 12.98 42.50 -0.56
CA SER A 360 12.98 43.80 0.11
C SER A 360 13.26 43.63 1.60
N ASP A 361 12.56 42.71 2.27
CA ASP A 361 12.77 42.41 3.68
C ASP A 361 14.23 42.02 3.94
N PHE A 362 14.81 41.17 3.10
CA PHE A 362 16.21 40.76 3.25
C PHE A 362 17.23 41.87 3.00
N LYS A 363 16.96 42.80 2.07
CA LYS A 363 17.83 43.97 1.86
C LYS A 363 17.92 44.84 3.11
N THR A 364 16.87 44.90 3.94
CA THR A 364 16.91 45.64 5.21
C THR A 364 17.79 44.96 6.27
N PHE A 365 18.02 43.66 6.16
CA PHE A 365 18.88 42.90 7.07
C PHE A 365 20.35 42.90 6.69
N LEU A 366 20.68 43.09 5.42
CA LEU A 366 22.08 43.23 5.01
C LEU A 366 22.60 44.60 5.46
N PRO A 367 23.66 44.66 6.29
CA PRO A 367 24.26 45.94 6.65
C PRO A 367 24.68 46.64 5.36
N THR A 368 24.17 47.86 5.15
CA THR A 368 24.65 48.76 4.10
C THR A 368 26.14 48.95 4.34
N LYS A 369 26.97 48.33 3.50
CA LYS A 369 28.41 48.58 3.46
C LYS A 369 28.69 50.00 2.99
#